data_AF-A0A1Z5SAM8-F1
#
_entry.id   AF-A0A1Z5SAM8-F1
#
_cell.length_a   1.000
_cell.length_b   1.000
_cell.length_c   1.000
_cell.angle_alpha   90.00
_cell.angle_beta   90.00
_cell.angle_gamma   90.00
#
_symmetry.space_group_name_H-M   'P 1'
#
loop_
_entity.id
_entity.type
_entity.pdbx_description
1 polymer ?
#
loop_
_entity_poly.entity_id
_entity_poly.type
_entity_poly.pdbx_seq_one_letter_code
_entity_poly.pdbx_strand_id
1 'polypeptide(L)'
;MRIINEPTAAALAYGLEKMPVTVSNKRAYGRHEKMPVSNKRRTVLVFDLGGGTFDVSLLNIDPGTKKDKGLFEVVAIAGDTHHGGADFDNELVKYSLQEFTRRHGKMDIHNNQKALRRLRTACERAKRMLSSTAQTTIEVDSLHDGIDFSTTITRSRFEELNKDLFSKCMKALNKCLCDAKMDKSSVHDVVLVGGSTRIPKVQNMLREFFCGKELRRNINPDEAVAYGAAIQASILSGETDDKGLVMPLLHDVTPLSLGIETNYNFTMGVVIPRNTAIPIKKTSPFTTLYDKQTSVSFRVYEGESASTKDNNLLGEFVLTDVPPAAQGVPMFDVTFDIDANGVMKVSAVDRDTGRKSGITIVNHGGRMPKEEIARLVPIEI
;
A
#
# COMPACT_ATOMS: atom_id res chain seq x y z
N MET A 1 16.09 4.27 -14.23
CA MET A 1 14.68 4.14 -13.83
C MET A 1 14.62 3.80 -12.34
N ARG A 2 13.54 4.20 -11.65
CA ARG A 2 13.38 4.10 -10.18
C ARG A 2 12.01 3.49 -9.86
N ILE A 3 11.94 2.66 -8.81
CA ILE A 3 10.65 2.23 -8.24
C ILE A 3 10.17 3.35 -7.31
N ILE A 4 8.93 3.80 -7.50
CA ILE A 4 8.30 4.85 -6.69
C ILE A 4 7.06 4.28 -6.02
N ASN A 5 6.89 4.56 -4.74
CA ASN A 5 5.69 4.19 -4.00
C ASN A 5 4.47 4.98 -4.51
N GLU A 6 3.33 4.31 -4.62
CA GLU A 6 2.03 4.90 -5.01
C GLU A 6 1.68 6.19 -4.25
N PRO A 7 1.77 6.26 -2.90
CA PRO A 7 1.46 7.49 -2.17
C PRO A 7 2.38 8.66 -2.53
N THR A 8 3.66 8.38 -2.78
CA THR A 8 4.65 9.39 -3.16
C THR A 8 4.36 9.88 -4.59
N ALA A 9 4.04 8.98 -5.51
CA ALA A 9 3.62 9.33 -6.86
C ALA A 9 2.33 10.17 -6.85
N ALA A 10 1.32 9.78 -6.07
CA ALA A 10 0.10 10.56 -5.93
C ALA A 10 0.37 11.96 -5.38
N ALA A 11 1.22 12.10 -4.35
CA ALA A 11 1.59 13.40 -3.81
C ALA A 11 2.25 14.31 -4.87
N LEU A 12 3.11 13.75 -5.74
CA LEU A 12 3.69 14.47 -6.87
C LEU A 12 2.66 14.89 -7.91
N ALA A 13 1.72 13.98 -8.25
CA ALA A 13 0.69 14.28 -9.23
C ALA A 13 -0.14 15.49 -8.82
N TYR A 14 -0.51 15.57 -7.53
CA TYR A 14 -1.31 16.65 -6.98
C TYR A 14 -0.59 18.00 -6.88
N GLY A 15 0.70 18.08 -7.28
CA GLY A 15 1.47 19.33 -7.33
C GLY A 15 1.60 20.01 -5.97
N LEU A 16 1.68 19.20 -4.91
CA LEU A 16 1.60 19.67 -3.53
C LEU A 16 2.84 20.49 -3.12
N GLU A 17 3.93 20.36 -3.87
CA GLU A 17 5.15 21.18 -3.77
C GLU A 17 4.97 22.60 -4.32
N LYS A 18 3.95 22.85 -5.16
CA LYS A 18 3.67 24.16 -5.80
C LYS A 18 2.41 24.84 -5.25
N MET A 19 1.88 24.39 -4.11
CA MET A 19 0.61 24.88 -3.57
C MET A 19 0.64 26.38 -3.20
N PRO A 20 -0.37 27.17 -3.61
CA PRO A 20 -0.46 28.58 -3.30
C PRO A 20 -0.66 28.83 -1.79
N VAL A 21 -0.13 29.94 -1.28
CA VAL A 21 -0.46 30.44 0.06
C VAL A 21 -1.99 30.59 0.14
N THR A 22 -2.61 30.03 1.18
CA THR A 22 -4.02 30.30 1.51
C THR A 22 -4.17 31.76 1.89
N VAL A 23 -4.35 32.63 0.89
CA VAL A 23 -4.72 34.03 1.12
C VAL A 23 -6.24 34.08 1.17
N SER A 24 -6.79 34.47 2.31
CA SER A 24 -8.21 34.70 2.55
C SER A 24 -8.85 35.77 1.64
N ASN A 25 -8.06 36.42 0.78
CA ASN A 25 -8.49 37.42 -0.19
C ASN A 25 -8.04 37.07 -1.63
N LYS A 26 -8.82 36.23 -2.32
CA LYS A 26 -8.68 35.93 -3.76
C LYS A 26 -8.82 37.16 -4.70
N ARG A 27 -9.24 38.33 -4.19
CA ARG A 27 -9.52 39.53 -5.00
C ARG A 27 -8.28 40.37 -5.34
N ALA A 28 -7.10 40.05 -4.82
CA ALA A 28 -5.91 40.90 -4.94
C ALA A 28 -4.93 40.50 -6.07
N TYR A 29 -5.11 39.35 -6.73
CA TYR A 29 -4.19 38.87 -7.77
C TYR A 29 -4.86 38.93 -9.15
N GLY A 30 -4.21 39.63 -10.09
CA GLY A 30 -4.65 39.70 -11.48
C GLY A 30 -4.56 38.35 -12.19
N ARG A 31 -5.34 38.16 -13.27
CA ARG A 31 -5.46 36.91 -14.06
C ARG A 31 -4.15 36.32 -14.60
N HIS A 32 -3.01 37.01 -14.45
CA HIS A 32 -1.71 36.63 -15.00
C HIS A 32 -0.57 36.58 -13.98
N GLU A 33 -0.81 36.83 -12.69
CA GLU A 33 0.24 36.67 -11.67
C GLU A 33 0.28 35.23 -11.13
N LYS A 34 1.46 34.60 -11.19
CA LYS A 34 1.72 33.33 -10.50
C LYS A 34 1.47 33.54 -9.00
N MET A 35 0.47 32.85 -8.44
CA MET A 35 0.23 32.90 -6.99
C MET A 35 1.50 32.54 -6.23
N PRO A 36 1.82 33.23 -5.12
CA PRO A 36 2.99 32.88 -4.32
C PRO A 36 2.83 31.44 -3.81
N VAL A 37 3.85 30.62 -4.08
CA VAL A 37 3.96 29.24 -3.56
C VAL A 37 4.29 29.33 -2.07
N SER A 38 3.59 28.59 -1.25
CA SER A 38 3.87 28.51 0.19
C SER A 38 5.16 27.71 0.41
N ASN A 39 6.20 28.33 0.97
CA ASN A 39 7.43 27.63 1.39
C ASN A 39 7.29 26.89 2.74
N LYS A 40 6.06 26.66 3.21
CA LYS A 40 5.83 25.95 4.48
C LYS A 40 5.68 24.46 4.24
N ARG A 41 6.33 23.65 5.09
CA ARG A 41 6.12 22.21 5.19
C ARG A 41 4.63 21.91 5.33
N ARG A 42 4.13 20.94 4.59
CA ARG A 42 2.74 20.47 4.64
C ARG A 42 2.70 19.00 4.98
N THR A 43 1.77 18.62 5.83
CA THR A 43 1.45 17.22 6.10
C THR A 43 0.27 16.82 5.23
N VAL A 44 0.46 15.78 4.42
CA VAL A 44 -0.52 15.28 3.45
C VAL A 44 -0.87 13.85 3.82
N LEU A 45 -2.16 13.56 3.89
CA LEU A 45 -2.64 12.19 3.97
C LEU A 45 -3.07 11.74 2.59
N VAL A 46 -2.48 10.66 2.09
CA VAL A 46 -2.94 9.94 0.91
C VAL A 46 -3.79 8.76 1.38
N PHE A 47 -5.04 8.74 0.93
CA PHE A 47 -5.98 7.64 1.15
C PHE A 47 -6.20 6.95 -0.18
N ASP A 48 -5.55 5.81 -0.38
CA ASP A 48 -5.59 5.01 -1.59
C ASP A 48 -6.46 3.77 -1.38
N LEU A 49 -7.63 3.75 -2.01
CA LEU A 49 -8.55 2.60 -1.95
C LEU A 49 -8.77 2.09 -3.37
N GLY A 50 -7.98 1.09 -3.73
CA GLY A 50 -7.96 0.49 -5.05
C GLY A 50 -9.02 -0.60 -5.26
N GLY A 51 -8.72 -1.48 -6.22
CA GLY A 51 -9.56 -2.63 -6.56
C GLY A 51 -9.37 -3.84 -5.62
N GLY A 52 -8.17 -4.01 -5.05
CA GLY A 52 -7.85 -5.12 -4.15
C GLY A 52 -6.90 -4.78 -3.01
N THR A 53 -6.34 -3.57 -3.02
CA THR A 53 -5.43 -3.05 -1.98
C THR A 53 -5.98 -1.75 -1.41
N PHE A 54 -5.63 -1.51 -0.16
CA PHE A 54 -5.97 -0.30 0.57
C PHE A 54 -4.75 0.20 1.32
N ASP A 55 -4.33 1.43 1.06
CA ASP A 55 -3.17 2.05 1.67
C ASP A 55 -3.50 3.45 2.18
N VAL A 56 -2.99 3.77 3.37
CA VAL A 56 -3.04 5.09 3.98
C VAL A 56 -1.62 5.50 4.31
N SER A 57 -1.19 6.59 3.68
CA SER A 57 0.15 7.13 3.88
C SER A 57 0.09 8.55 4.38
N LEU A 58 0.90 8.86 5.38
CA LEU A 58 1.11 10.22 5.85
C LEU A 58 2.45 10.71 5.36
N LEU A 59 2.47 11.80 4.61
CA LEU A 59 3.66 12.40 4.04
C LEU A 59 3.86 13.79 4.61
N ASN A 60 5.12 14.13 4.86
CA ASN A 60 5.56 15.49 5.08
C ASN A 60 6.27 15.98 3.82
N ILE A 61 5.72 17.04 3.23
CA ILE A 61 6.22 17.65 2.01
C ILE A 61 6.85 18.99 2.40
N ASP A 62 8.16 19.09 2.23
CA ASP A 62 8.87 20.37 2.24
C ASP A 62 9.11 20.81 0.80
N PRO A 63 8.49 21.91 0.35
CA PRO A 63 8.66 22.40 -1.02
C PRO A 63 10.08 22.89 -1.33
N GLY A 64 10.94 23.05 -0.30
CA GLY A 64 12.29 23.57 -0.44
C GLY A 64 12.31 25.09 -0.60
N THR A 65 13.46 25.72 -0.32
CA THR A 65 13.71 27.11 -0.73
C THR A 65 14.33 27.13 -2.13
N LYS A 66 14.40 28.29 -2.80
CA LYS A 66 14.82 28.49 -4.23
C LYS A 66 16.12 27.78 -4.69
N LYS A 67 16.87 27.11 -3.82
CA LYS A 67 18.09 26.33 -4.11
C LYS A 67 18.10 24.90 -3.56
N ASP A 68 17.10 24.49 -2.78
CA ASP A 68 17.02 23.17 -2.17
C ASP A 68 16.05 22.28 -2.95
N LYS A 69 16.38 20.99 -3.03
CA LYS A 69 15.47 19.98 -3.58
C LYS A 69 14.27 19.85 -2.65
N GLY A 70 13.05 19.86 -3.19
CA GLY A 70 11.86 19.54 -2.40
C GLY A 70 12.01 18.16 -1.75
N LEU A 71 11.56 18.01 -0.51
CA LEU A 71 11.64 16.76 0.25
C LEU A 71 10.24 16.18 0.42
N PHE A 72 10.06 14.93 -0.01
CA PHE A 72 8.87 14.13 0.23
C PHE A 72 9.28 13.02 1.20
N GLU A 73 8.82 13.15 2.43
CA GLU A 73 9.12 12.20 3.50
C GLU A 73 7.85 11.44 3.88
N VAL A 74 7.85 10.14 3.65
CA VAL A 74 6.79 9.27 4.17
C VAL A 74 7.04 9.08 5.66
N VAL A 75 6.06 9.45 6.48
CA VAL A 75 6.15 9.39 7.95
C VAL A 75 5.63 8.06 8.46
N ALA A 76 4.50 7.62 7.92
CA ALA A 76 3.87 6.36 8.29
C ALA A 76 3.04 5.81 7.14
N ILE A 77 2.99 4.48 7.05
CA ILE A 77 2.12 3.74 6.14
C ILE A 77 1.32 2.73 6.95
N ALA A 78 0.02 2.64 6.71
CA ALA A 78 -0.83 1.56 7.19
C ALA A 78 -1.81 1.18 6.09
N GLY A 79 -2.34 -0.04 6.13
CA GLY A 79 -3.20 -0.52 5.04
C GLY A 79 -3.59 -1.97 5.21
N ASP A 80 -4.21 -2.50 4.17
CA ASP A 80 -4.58 -3.90 4.00
C ASP A 80 -4.42 -4.27 2.51
N THR A 81 -3.47 -5.16 2.23
CA THR A 81 -3.12 -5.60 0.87
C THR A 81 -4.15 -6.53 0.24
N HIS A 82 -5.19 -6.91 1.00
CA HIS A 82 -6.28 -7.77 0.56
C HIS A 82 -7.64 -7.12 0.81
N HIS A 83 -7.68 -5.78 0.78
CA HIS A 83 -8.90 -5.03 0.95
C HIS A 83 -9.11 -4.00 -0.16
N GLY A 84 -10.21 -4.08 -0.90
CA GLY A 84 -10.52 -3.08 -1.92
C GLY A 84 -11.88 -3.21 -2.59
N GLY A 85 -11.98 -2.63 -3.78
CA GLY A 85 -13.20 -2.56 -4.60
C GLY A 85 -13.89 -3.90 -4.84
N ALA A 86 -13.11 -4.97 -5.02
CA ALA A 86 -13.60 -6.32 -5.27
C ALA A 86 -14.32 -6.92 -4.06
N ASP A 87 -13.95 -6.54 -2.83
CA ASP A 87 -14.65 -6.99 -1.63
C ASP A 87 -16.04 -6.38 -1.54
N PHE A 88 -16.17 -5.10 -1.90
CA PHE A 88 -17.47 -4.44 -1.97
C PHE A 88 -18.38 -5.09 -3.03
N ASP A 89 -17.80 -5.50 -4.15
CA ASP A 89 -18.53 -6.26 -5.18
C ASP A 89 -18.94 -7.64 -4.66
N ASN A 90 -18.08 -8.30 -3.90
CA ASN A 90 -18.38 -9.61 -3.30
C ASN A 90 -19.55 -9.54 -2.31
N GLU A 91 -19.68 -8.46 -1.51
CA GLU A 91 -20.84 -8.28 -0.64
C GLU A 91 -22.14 -8.08 -1.43
N LEU A 92 -22.10 -7.35 -2.55
CA LEU A 92 -23.24 -7.25 -3.46
C LEU A 92 -23.59 -8.58 -4.14
N VAL A 93 -22.58 -9.39 -4.50
CA VAL A 93 -22.80 -10.74 -5.05
C VAL A 93 -23.46 -11.63 -4.01
N LYS A 94 -22.96 -11.66 -2.77
CA LYS A 94 -23.56 -12.43 -1.66
C LYS A 94 -25.02 -12.04 -1.44
N TYR A 95 -25.31 -10.74 -1.36
CA TYR A 95 -26.67 -10.21 -1.26
C TYR A 95 -27.56 -10.67 -2.43
N SER A 96 -27.03 -10.57 -3.66
CA SER A 96 -27.78 -10.93 -4.87
C SER A 96 -28.09 -12.42 -4.95
N LEU A 97 -27.14 -13.27 -4.56
CA LEU A 97 -27.33 -14.73 -4.46
C LEU A 97 -28.40 -15.07 -3.42
N GLN A 98 -28.36 -14.43 -2.25
CA GLN A 98 -29.39 -14.62 -1.21
C GLN A 98 -30.78 -14.20 -1.73
N GLU A 99 -30.89 -13.08 -2.44
CA GLU A 99 -32.16 -12.65 -3.05
C GLU A 99 -32.65 -13.63 -4.13
N PHE A 100 -31.76 -14.16 -4.95
CA PHE A 100 -32.11 -15.17 -5.96
C PHE A 100 -32.63 -16.45 -5.30
N THR A 101 -31.90 -16.99 -4.32
CA THR A 101 -32.31 -18.18 -3.54
C THR A 101 -33.62 -17.94 -2.80
N ARG A 102 -33.85 -16.75 -2.26
CA ARG A 102 -35.10 -16.41 -1.55
C ARG A 102 -36.31 -16.46 -2.49
N ARG A 103 -36.16 -16.07 -3.76
CA ARG A 103 -37.26 -16.01 -4.74
C ARG A 103 -37.51 -17.33 -5.45
N HIS A 104 -36.48 -18.13 -5.69
CA HIS A 104 -36.55 -19.33 -6.53
C HIS A 104 -36.24 -20.64 -5.79
N GLY A 105 -35.96 -20.58 -4.48
CA GLY A 105 -35.63 -21.73 -3.65
C GLY A 105 -34.13 -22.06 -3.65
N LYS A 106 -33.76 -23.17 -2.99
CA LYS A 106 -32.37 -23.65 -2.91
C LYS A 106 -31.92 -24.18 -4.27
N MET A 107 -31.38 -23.29 -5.11
CA MET A 107 -30.73 -23.63 -6.38
C MET A 107 -29.20 -23.62 -6.21
N ASP A 108 -28.50 -24.57 -6.85
CA ASP A 108 -27.04 -24.71 -6.75
C ASP A 108 -26.30 -23.82 -7.75
N ILE A 109 -26.47 -22.50 -7.60
CA ILE A 109 -25.77 -21.49 -8.41
C ILE A 109 -24.29 -21.39 -8.06
N HIS A 110 -23.88 -21.85 -6.87
CA HIS A 110 -22.50 -21.76 -6.37
C HIS A 110 -21.50 -22.51 -7.25
N ASN A 111 -21.95 -23.58 -7.91
CA ASN A 111 -21.11 -24.37 -8.82
C ASN A 111 -21.07 -23.80 -10.25
N ASN A 112 -21.90 -22.82 -10.59
CA ASN A 112 -21.94 -22.22 -11.92
C ASN A 112 -21.03 -20.98 -12.02
N GLN A 113 -19.74 -21.21 -12.34
CA GLN A 113 -18.74 -20.14 -12.45
C GLN A 113 -19.09 -19.07 -13.50
N LYS A 114 -19.77 -19.47 -14.60
CA LYS A 114 -20.21 -18.53 -15.64
C LYS A 114 -21.29 -17.58 -15.10
N ALA A 115 -22.27 -18.12 -14.36
CA ALA A 115 -23.30 -17.33 -13.70
C ALA A 115 -22.70 -16.36 -12.68
N LEU A 116 -21.80 -16.84 -11.82
CA LEU A 116 -21.14 -16.03 -10.80
C LEU A 116 -20.32 -14.89 -11.41
N ARG A 117 -19.60 -15.13 -12.52
CA ARG A 117 -18.85 -14.08 -13.23
C ARG A 117 -19.77 -12.99 -13.77
N ARG A 118 -20.90 -13.37 -14.41
CA ARG A 118 -21.88 -12.42 -14.94
C ARG A 118 -22.52 -11.59 -13.83
N LEU A 119 -22.88 -12.25 -12.72
CA LEU A 119 -23.43 -11.58 -11.55
C LEU A 119 -22.42 -10.59 -10.94
N ARG A 120 -21.14 -10.96 -10.85
CA ARG A 120 -20.08 -10.07 -10.36
C ARG A 120 -19.93 -8.82 -11.22
N THR A 121 -19.94 -8.97 -12.55
CA THR A 121 -19.90 -7.82 -13.48
C THR A 121 -21.11 -6.90 -13.33
N ALA A 122 -22.31 -7.47 -13.13
CA ALA A 122 -23.51 -6.68 -12.86
C ALA A 122 -23.44 -5.95 -11.51
N CYS A 123 -22.90 -6.59 -10.46
CA CYS A 123 -22.70 -5.99 -9.14
C CYS A 123 -21.67 -4.84 -9.17
N GLU A 124 -20.54 -5.02 -9.87
CA GLU A 124 -19.54 -3.96 -10.04
C GLU A 124 -20.15 -2.74 -10.75
N ARG A 125 -20.93 -2.97 -11.83
CA ARG A 125 -21.66 -1.90 -12.53
C ARG A 125 -22.63 -1.19 -11.59
N ALA A 126 -23.38 -1.93 -10.77
CA ALA A 126 -24.29 -1.35 -9.80
C ALA A 126 -23.55 -0.51 -8.74
N LYS A 127 -22.42 -0.97 -8.19
CA LYS A 127 -21.56 -0.20 -7.28
C LYS A 127 -21.14 1.15 -7.90
N ARG A 128 -20.72 1.13 -9.18
CA ARG A 128 -20.35 2.35 -9.91
C ARG A 128 -21.53 3.31 -10.04
N MET A 129 -22.72 2.81 -10.38
CA MET A 129 -23.95 3.63 -10.46
C MET A 129 -24.33 4.22 -9.09
N LEU A 130 -24.26 3.43 -8.01
CA LEU A 130 -24.57 3.90 -6.65
C LEU A 130 -23.63 5.01 -6.16
N SER A 131 -22.48 5.19 -6.80
CA SER A 131 -21.57 6.30 -6.50
C SER A 131 -22.12 7.66 -6.98
N SER A 132 -23.08 7.68 -7.90
CA SER A 132 -23.75 8.90 -8.39
C SER A 132 -25.27 8.90 -8.13
N THR A 133 -25.93 7.75 -8.12
CA THR A 133 -27.39 7.62 -7.93
C THR A 133 -27.75 7.03 -6.56
N ALA A 134 -28.96 7.31 -6.06
CA ALA A 134 -29.43 6.80 -4.77
C ALA A 134 -29.87 5.32 -4.82
N GLN A 135 -30.18 4.81 -6.01
CA GLN A 135 -30.57 3.42 -6.25
C GLN A 135 -30.23 3.02 -7.70
N THR A 136 -30.16 1.72 -7.95
CA THR A 136 -29.98 1.11 -9.27
C THR A 136 -30.56 -0.30 -9.28
N THR A 137 -30.71 -0.90 -10.45
CA THR A 137 -31.09 -2.31 -10.61
C THR A 137 -29.87 -3.15 -10.98
N ILE A 138 -29.74 -4.32 -10.37
CA ILE A 138 -28.83 -5.39 -10.77
C ILE A 138 -29.67 -6.36 -11.62
N GLU A 139 -29.35 -6.49 -12.90
CA GLU A 139 -30.04 -7.41 -13.81
C GLU A 139 -29.06 -8.33 -14.53
N VAL A 140 -29.45 -9.60 -14.67
CA VAL A 140 -28.74 -10.62 -15.44
C VAL A 140 -29.74 -11.59 -16.06
N ASP A 141 -29.86 -11.57 -17.39
CA ASP A 141 -30.72 -12.51 -18.13
C ASP A 141 -30.22 -13.95 -17.98
N SER A 142 -31.11 -14.93 -17.82
CA SER A 142 -30.75 -16.35 -17.74
C SER A 142 -29.56 -16.58 -16.79
N LEU A 143 -29.66 -16.08 -15.57
CA LEU A 143 -28.58 -16.15 -14.58
C LEU A 143 -28.25 -17.62 -14.27
N HIS A 144 -29.28 -18.43 -13.98
CA HIS A 144 -29.14 -19.84 -13.66
C HIS A 144 -30.39 -20.60 -14.11
N ASP A 145 -30.22 -21.77 -14.75
CA ASP A 145 -31.30 -22.64 -15.24
C ASP A 145 -32.40 -21.93 -16.04
N GLY A 146 -32.01 -20.94 -16.87
CA GLY A 146 -32.96 -20.17 -17.68
C GLY A 146 -33.70 -19.07 -16.92
N ILE A 147 -33.45 -18.88 -15.63
CA ILE A 147 -34.13 -17.90 -14.79
C ILE A 147 -33.38 -16.57 -14.83
N ASP A 148 -34.09 -15.50 -15.18
CA ASP A 148 -33.60 -14.13 -15.12
C ASP A 148 -33.48 -13.65 -13.67
N PHE A 149 -32.46 -12.83 -13.39
CA PHE A 149 -32.32 -12.15 -12.12
C PHE A 149 -32.47 -10.65 -12.28
N SER A 150 -33.34 -10.04 -11.47
CA SER A 150 -33.50 -8.59 -11.40
C SER A 150 -33.81 -8.16 -9.96
N THR A 151 -33.00 -7.28 -9.40
CA THR A 151 -33.23 -6.71 -8.06
C THR A 151 -32.81 -5.25 -7.97
N THR A 152 -33.62 -4.42 -7.31
CA THR A 152 -33.24 -3.04 -7.00
C THR A 152 -32.42 -2.99 -5.72
N ILE A 153 -31.31 -2.25 -5.77
CA ILE A 153 -30.42 -2.00 -4.64
C ILE A 153 -30.33 -0.49 -4.41
N THR A 154 -30.47 -0.06 -3.16
CA THR A 154 -30.28 1.34 -2.76
C THR A 154 -28.85 1.56 -2.28
N ARG A 155 -28.38 2.82 -2.34
CA ARG A 155 -27.09 3.22 -1.78
C ARG A 155 -27.02 2.91 -0.28
N SER A 156 -28.09 3.20 0.47
CA SER A 156 -28.15 2.90 1.90
C SER A 156 -27.96 1.42 2.20
N ARG A 157 -28.56 0.53 1.40
CA ARG A 157 -28.40 -0.92 1.56
C ARG A 157 -26.99 -1.37 1.20
N PHE A 158 -26.40 -0.85 0.12
CA PHE A 158 -24.99 -1.09 -0.21
C PHE A 158 -24.07 -0.64 0.93
N GLU A 159 -24.31 0.53 1.51
CA GLU A 159 -23.51 1.05 2.62
C GLU A 159 -23.63 0.19 3.88
N GLU A 160 -24.82 -0.33 4.16
CA GLU A 160 -25.07 -1.24 5.27
C GLU A 160 -24.32 -2.58 5.10
N LEU A 161 -24.40 -3.19 3.91
CA LEU A 161 -23.71 -4.44 3.59
C LEU A 161 -22.19 -4.34 3.77
N ASN A 162 -21.63 -3.15 3.53
CA ASN A 162 -20.19 -2.91 3.55
C ASN A 162 -19.70 -2.16 4.80
N LYS A 163 -20.54 -2.03 5.83
CA LYS A 163 -20.24 -1.24 7.04
C LYS A 163 -18.93 -1.67 7.70
N ASP A 164 -18.70 -2.98 7.83
CA ASP A 164 -17.50 -3.50 8.49
C ASP A 164 -16.23 -3.26 7.66
N LEU A 165 -16.34 -3.36 6.34
CA LEU A 165 -15.25 -3.06 5.41
C LEU A 165 -14.86 -1.57 5.45
N PHE A 166 -15.84 -0.67 5.45
CA PHE A 166 -15.54 0.76 5.65
C PHE A 166 -14.95 1.07 7.02
N SER A 167 -15.39 0.36 8.06
CA SER A 167 -14.82 0.49 9.41
C SER A 167 -13.35 0.06 9.45
N LYS A 168 -12.98 -1.04 8.76
CA LYS A 168 -11.58 -1.45 8.60
C LYS A 168 -10.72 -0.34 7.98
N CYS A 169 -11.24 0.35 6.96
CA CYS A 169 -10.55 1.48 6.35
C CYS A 169 -10.20 2.58 7.38
N MET A 170 -11.16 2.95 8.23
CA MET A 170 -10.96 3.97 9.25
C MET A 170 -10.04 3.52 10.39
N LYS A 171 -10.00 2.22 10.69
CA LYS A 171 -9.04 1.66 11.66
C LYS A 171 -7.61 1.82 11.16
N ALA A 172 -7.34 1.52 9.89
CA ALA A 172 -6.00 1.71 9.33
C ALA A 172 -5.62 3.19 9.27
N LEU A 173 -6.56 4.08 8.96
CA LEU A 173 -6.34 5.53 9.02
C LEU A 173 -5.90 5.99 10.42
N ASN A 174 -6.61 5.55 11.47
CA ASN A 174 -6.22 5.86 12.84
C ASN A 174 -4.85 5.27 13.19
N LYS A 175 -4.58 4.02 12.78
CA LYS A 175 -3.27 3.39 12.98
C LYS A 175 -2.15 4.21 12.34
N CYS A 176 -2.34 4.69 11.11
CA CYS A 176 -1.37 5.53 10.41
C CYS A 176 -1.04 6.81 11.19
N LEU A 177 -2.05 7.50 11.73
CA LEU A 177 -1.86 8.69 12.56
C LEU A 177 -1.16 8.38 13.89
N CYS A 178 -1.52 7.27 14.54
CA CYS A 178 -0.87 6.80 15.77
C CYS A 178 0.61 6.47 15.54
N ASP A 179 0.92 5.74 14.47
CA ASP A 179 2.28 5.38 14.07
C ASP A 179 3.13 6.63 13.79
N ALA A 180 2.52 7.64 13.13
CA ALA A 180 3.14 8.94 12.89
C ALA A 180 3.26 9.80 14.16
N LYS A 181 2.56 9.43 15.24
CA LYS A 181 2.40 10.25 16.47
C LYS A 181 1.85 11.64 16.16
N MET A 182 0.88 11.72 15.25
CA MET A 182 0.29 12.97 14.77
C MET A 182 -1.20 13.04 15.05
N ASP A 183 -1.67 14.20 15.48
CA ASP A 183 -3.10 14.46 15.61
C ASP A 183 -3.72 14.75 14.25
N LYS A 184 -4.98 14.33 14.04
CA LYS A 184 -5.70 14.56 12.79
C LYS A 184 -5.80 16.03 12.38
N SER A 185 -5.74 16.98 13.32
CA SER A 185 -5.75 18.41 13.05
C SER A 185 -4.47 18.90 12.35
N SER A 186 -3.35 18.18 12.49
CA SER A 186 -2.07 18.51 11.86
C SER A 186 -2.01 18.14 10.38
N VAL A 187 -2.94 17.31 9.90
CA VAL A 187 -3.04 16.96 8.48
C VAL A 187 -3.54 18.17 7.72
N HIS A 188 -2.76 18.69 6.76
CA HIS A 188 -3.11 19.87 5.98
C HIS A 188 -4.05 19.51 4.83
N ASP A 189 -3.71 18.48 4.07
CA ASP A 189 -4.44 18.02 2.89
C ASP A 189 -4.77 16.53 2.98
N VAL A 190 -5.94 16.15 2.46
CA VAL A 190 -6.36 14.76 2.31
C VAL A 190 -6.58 14.49 0.82
N VAL A 191 -5.77 13.59 0.26
CA VAL A 191 -5.73 13.22 -1.15
C VAL A 191 -6.40 11.86 -1.33
N LEU A 192 -7.27 11.75 -2.34
CA LEU A 192 -7.97 10.51 -2.68
C LEU A 192 -7.34 9.87 -3.91
N VAL A 193 -7.03 8.59 -3.80
CA VAL A 193 -6.43 7.76 -4.87
C VAL A 193 -7.18 6.44 -4.94
N GLY A 194 -7.28 5.85 -6.13
CA GLY A 194 -7.97 4.57 -6.34
C GLY A 194 -9.48 4.72 -6.51
N GLY A 195 -10.04 3.95 -7.45
CA GLY A 195 -11.43 4.09 -7.90
C GLY A 195 -12.48 3.90 -6.83
N SER A 196 -12.20 3.12 -5.77
CA SER A 196 -13.15 2.91 -4.69
C SER A 196 -13.32 4.14 -3.78
N THR A 197 -12.42 5.13 -3.85
CA THR A 197 -12.61 6.43 -3.17
C THR A 197 -13.74 7.26 -3.77
N ARG A 198 -14.29 6.87 -4.92
CA ARG A 198 -15.49 7.48 -5.52
C ARG A 198 -16.76 7.17 -4.72
N ILE A 199 -16.74 6.14 -3.86
CA ILE A 199 -17.88 5.76 -3.02
C ILE A 199 -18.23 6.93 -2.06
N PRO A 200 -19.46 7.47 -2.09
CA PRO A 200 -19.84 8.62 -1.26
C PRO A 200 -19.64 8.38 0.24
N LYS A 201 -19.90 7.16 0.72
CA LYS A 201 -19.72 6.80 2.13
C LYS A 201 -18.28 6.96 2.62
N VAL A 202 -17.30 6.52 1.82
CA VAL A 202 -15.87 6.67 2.11
C VAL A 202 -15.52 8.16 2.26
N GLN A 203 -15.95 8.98 1.31
CA GLN A 203 -15.71 10.42 1.35
C GLN A 203 -16.40 11.13 2.52
N ASN A 204 -17.60 10.69 2.89
CA ASN A 204 -18.33 11.22 4.04
C ASN A 204 -17.59 10.91 5.34
N MET A 205 -17.18 9.64 5.51
CA MET A 205 -16.44 9.20 6.70
C MET A 205 -15.11 9.95 6.84
N LEU A 206 -14.39 10.19 5.75
CA LEU A 206 -13.17 11.01 5.76
C LEU A 206 -13.44 12.47 6.14
N ARG A 207 -14.49 13.08 5.58
CA ARG A 207 -14.88 14.46 5.94
C ARG A 207 -15.26 14.56 7.41
N GLU A 208 -16.08 13.64 7.91
CA GLU A 208 -16.47 13.58 9.33
C GLU A 208 -15.24 13.42 10.23
N PHE A 209 -14.34 12.49 9.87
CA PHE A 209 -13.11 12.23 10.61
C PHE A 209 -12.24 13.48 10.74
N PHE A 210 -12.05 14.20 9.63
CA PHE A 210 -11.27 15.45 9.57
C PHE A 210 -12.11 16.72 9.80
N CYS A 211 -13.22 16.61 10.55
CA CYS A 211 -14.00 17.77 11.02
C CYS A 211 -14.47 18.70 9.89
N GLY A 212 -14.94 18.13 8.77
CA GLY A 212 -15.48 18.86 7.63
C GLY A 212 -14.43 19.34 6.61
N LYS A 213 -13.15 18.98 6.79
CA LYS A 213 -12.06 19.34 5.85
C LYS A 213 -12.38 18.94 4.41
N GLU A 214 -12.05 19.84 3.48
CA GLU A 214 -12.20 19.58 2.04
C GLU A 214 -11.21 18.50 1.58
N LEU A 215 -11.72 17.51 0.84
CA LEU A 215 -10.91 16.44 0.26
C LEU A 215 -10.41 16.87 -1.12
N ARG A 216 -9.14 16.67 -1.42
CA ARG A 216 -8.52 16.99 -2.72
C ARG A 216 -8.98 15.98 -3.77
N ARG A 217 -9.58 16.50 -4.86
CA ARG A 217 -10.17 15.70 -5.97
C ARG A 217 -9.87 16.30 -7.35
N ASN A 218 -8.85 17.15 -7.43
CA ASN A 218 -8.50 17.86 -8.67
C ASN A 218 -7.80 16.98 -9.70
N ILE A 219 -7.53 15.71 -9.38
CA ILE A 219 -6.95 14.71 -10.28
C ILE A 219 -7.84 13.49 -10.28
N ASN A 220 -7.90 12.80 -11.42
CA ASN A 220 -8.59 11.53 -11.54
C ASN A 220 -7.93 10.50 -10.58
N PRO A 221 -8.66 9.95 -9.57
CA PRO A 221 -8.08 9.03 -8.60
C PRO A 221 -7.53 7.75 -9.23
N ASP A 222 -8.05 7.35 -10.41
CA ASP A 222 -7.59 6.15 -11.14
C ASP A 222 -6.27 6.38 -11.89
N GLU A 223 -5.87 7.64 -12.11
CA GLU A 223 -4.68 8.01 -12.91
C GLU A 223 -3.59 8.68 -12.08
N ALA A 224 -3.89 9.10 -10.84
CA ALA A 224 -2.99 9.91 -10.02
C ALA A 224 -1.61 9.27 -9.82
N VAL A 225 -1.56 7.96 -9.56
CA VAL A 225 -0.30 7.22 -9.38
C VAL A 225 0.52 7.21 -10.68
N ALA A 226 -0.10 6.84 -11.80
CA ALA A 226 0.57 6.79 -13.10
C ALA A 226 1.06 8.17 -13.54
N TYR A 227 0.27 9.21 -13.28
CA TYR A 227 0.63 10.60 -13.57
C TYR A 227 1.87 11.03 -12.77
N GLY A 228 1.91 10.73 -11.47
CA GLY A 228 3.06 11.00 -10.61
C GLY A 228 4.33 10.25 -11.03
N ALA A 229 4.17 8.98 -11.41
CA ALA A 229 5.28 8.18 -11.94
C ALA A 229 5.81 8.75 -13.26
N ALA A 230 4.94 9.25 -14.14
CA ALA A 230 5.34 9.90 -15.39
C ALA A 230 6.11 11.21 -15.14
N ILE A 231 5.68 12.02 -14.16
CA ILE A 231 6.46 13.21 -13.71
C ILE A 231 7.85 12.78 -13.26
N GLN A 232 7.94 11.78 -12.38
CA GLN A 232 9.22 11.30 -11.87
C GLN A 232 10.12 10.77 -13.00
N ALA A 233 9.56 10.04 -13.98
CA ALA A 233 10.30 9.54 -15.13
C ALA A 233 10.86 10.69 -15.99
N SER A 234 10.06 11.73 -16.25
CA SER A 234 10.49 12.92 -17.00
C SER A 234 11.59 13.71 -16.28
N ILE A 235 11.50 13.85 -14.95
CA ILE A 235 12.57 14.46 -14.14
C ILE A 235 13.87 13.66 -14.26
N LEU A 236 13.78 12.32 -14.24
CA LEU A 236 14.95 11.44 -14.32
C LEU A 236 15.55 11.36 -15.72
N SER A 237 14.77 11.60 -16.79
CA SER A 237 15.30 11.62 -18.17
C SER A 237 16.09 12.90 -18.47
N GLY A 238 15.86 13.97 -17.72
CA GLY A 238 16.51 15.26 -17.93
C GLY A 238 15.95 16.07 -19.10
N GLU A 239 14.86 15.60 -19.74
CA GLU A 239 14.21 16.25 -20.89
C GLU A 239 13.22 17.35 -20.49
N THR A 240 13.37 17.95 -19.31
CA THR A 240 12.42 18.96 -18.81
C THR A 240 12.88 20.37 -19.14
N ASP A 241 12.10 21.08 -19.96
CA ASP A 241 12.27 22.52 -20.21
C ASP A 241 11.85 23.39 -19.00
N ASP A 242 11.09 22.82 -18.06
CA ASP A 242 10.65 23.51 -16.85
C ASP A 242 11.73 23.48 -15.76
N LYS A 243 12.58 24.52 -15.75
CA LYS A 243 13.60 24.80 -14.72
C LYS A 243 13.04 24.87 -13.29
N GLY A 244 11.72 24.83 -13.10
CA GLY A 244 11.04 24.79 -11.81
C GLY A 244 10.73 23.39 -11.26
N LEU A 245 10.91 22.31 -12.01
CA LEU A 245 10.83 20.94 -11.48
C LEU A 245 12.20 20.48 -11.00
N VAL A 246 12.50 20.74 -9.73
CA VAL A 246 13.69 20.17 -9.07
C VAL A 246 13.37 18.74 -8.64
N MET A 247 14.28 17.80 -8.91
CA MET A 247 14.13 16.40 -8.49
C MET A 247 13.89 16.32 -6.97
N PRO A 248 12.69 15.91 -6.53
CA PRO A 248 12.43 15.81 -5.11
C PRO A 248 13.25 14.67 -4.51
N LEU A 249 13.79 14.89 -3.32
CA LEU A 249 14.32 13.82 -2.51
C LEU A 249 13.13 13.04 -1.95
N LEU A 250 13.04 11.76 -2.28
CA LEU A 250 11.98 10.87 -1.79
C LEU A 250 12.58 10.00 -0.68
N HIS A 251 12.11 10.19 0.55
CA HIS A 251 12.39 9.36 1.70
C HIS A 251 11.18 8.46 1.97
N ASP A 252 11.29 7.23 1.51
CA ASP A 252 10.31 6.17 1.76
C ASP A 252 10.63 5.44 3.07
N VAL A 253 9.71 4.59 3.52
CA VAL A 253 9.84 3.82 4.77
C VAL A 253 9.46 2.35 4.58
N THR A 254 9.88 1.49 5.50
CA THR A 254 9.43 0.09 5.56
C THR A 254 7.95 -0.02 5.96
N PRO A 255 7.07 -0.73 5.22
CA PRO A 255 5.65 -0.83 5.56
C PRO A 255 5.37 -1.77 6.75
N LEU A 256 6.22 -2.77 6.94
CA LEU A 256 6.16 -3.77 8.02
C LEU A 256 7.53 -3.93 8.68
N SER A 257 7.52 -4.42 9.92
CA SER A 257 8.72 -4.79 10.66
C SER A 257 9.38 -6.01 10.01
N LEU A 258 10.70 -5.96 9.86
CA LEU A 258 11.53 -6.99 9.25
C LEU A 258 12.44 -7.61 10.30
N GLY A 259 12.61 -8.92 10.23
CA GLY A 259 13.37 -9.65 11.23
C GLY A 259 13.54 -11.11 10.87
N ILE A 260 14.02 -11.87 11.85
CA ILE A 260 14.21 -13.32 11.70
C ILE A 260 13.50 -14.08 12.81
N GLU A 261 13.26 -15.36 12.59
CA GLU A 261 12.81 -16.26 13.64
C GLU A 261 13.90 -16.46 14.69
N THR A 262 13.52 -16.25 15.95
CA THR A 262 14.34 -16.45 17.14
C THR A 262 13.69 -17.52 18.01
N ASN A 263 14.46 -18.55 18.37
CA ASN A 263 14.11 -19.63 19.30
C ASN A 263 12.94 -20.56 18.88
N TYR A 264 12.85 -21.68 19.62
CA TYR A 264 11.93 -22.82 19.43
C TYR A 264 10.42 -22.49 19.39
N ASN A 265 10.02 -21.31 19.85
CA ASN A 265 8.62 -20.91 19.97
C ASN A 265 8.17 -19.97 18.83
N PHE A 266 8.86 -20.00 17.68
CA PHE A 266 8.46 -19.20 16.51
C PHE A 266 8.42 -17.71 16.84
N THR A 267 9.38 -17.18 17.62
CA THR A 267 9.33 -15.78 18.07
C THR A 267 10.01 -14.86 17.07
N MET A 268 9.38 -13.74 16.73
CA MET A 268 9.92 -12.76 15.77
C MET A 268 10.97 -11.87 16.43
N GLY A 269 12.24 -12.01 16.02
CA GLY A 269 13.33 -11.11 16.36
C GLY A 269 13.41 -9.95 15.37
N VAL A 270 12.75 -8.84 15.70
CA VAL A 270 12.70 -7.64 14.83
C VAL A 270 14.09 -6.99 14.73
N VAL A 271 14.59 -6.84 13.51
CA VAL A 271 15.84 -6.12 13.20
C VAL A 271 15.53 -4.70 12.77
N ILE A 272 14.66 -4.51 11.77
CA ILE A 272 14.23 -3.20 11.28
C ILE A 272 12.73 -3.03 11.57
N PRO A 273 12.32 -2.14 12.50
CA PRO A 273 10.91 -1.87 12.74
C PRO A 273 10.20 -1.27 11.51
N ARG A 274 8.88 -1.40 11.44
CA ARG A 274 8.04 -0.66 10.46
C ARG A 274 8.27 0.85 10.56
N ASN A 275 7.95 1.54 9.48
CA ASN A 275 8.12 2.98 9.29
C ASN A 275 9.58 3.46 9.47
N THR A 276 10.57 2.59 9.25
CA THR A 276 11.99 2.99 9.23
C THR A 276 12.35 3.53 7.85
N ALA A 277 12.96 4.71 7.79
CA ALA A 277 13.39 5.35 6.55
C ALA A 277 14.37 4.47 5.75
N ILE A 278 14.19 4.41 4.44
CA ILE A 278 15.08 3.70 3.50
C ILE A 278 15.80 4.71 2.57
N PRO A 279 17.04 4.43 2.11
CA PRO A 279 17.81 3.20 2.35
C PRO A 279 18.34 3.07 3.79
N ILE A 280 18.48 1.83 4.26
CA ILE A 280 18.94 1.55 5.62
C ILE A 280 19.75 0.25 5.67
N LYS A 281 20.79 0.25 6.50
CA LYS A 281 21.56 -0.95 6.83
C LYS A 281 21.59 -1.12 8.35
N LYS A 282 21.07 -2.24 8.83
CA LYS A 282 21.02 -2.55 10.26
C LYS A 282 21.50 -3.96 10.55
N THR A 283 22.35 -4.07 11.55
CA THR A 283 22.93 -5.34 12.00
C THR A 283 22.45 -5.66 13.41
N SER A 284 22.12 -6.91 13.67
CA SER A 284 21.74 -7.39 15.01
C SER A 284 22.38 -8.75 15.29
N PRO A 285 22.85 -8.97 16.53
CA PRO A 285 23.48 -10.22 16.92
C PRO A 285 22.43 -11.32 17.17
N PHE A 286 22.75 -12.53 16.72
CA PHE A 286 21.99 -13.75 17.00
C PHE A 286 22.95 -14.88 17.39
N THR A 287 22.43 -15.99 17.89
CA THR A 287 23.24 -17.12 18.39
C THR A 287 22.63 -18.46 18.02
N THR A 288 23.40 -19.54 18.21
CA THR A 288 22.92 -20.93 18.07
C THR A 288 21.81 -21.27 19.06
N LEU A 289 20.94 -22.20 18.66
CA LEU A 289 19.77 -22.67 19.42
C LEU A 289 20.01 -24.03 20.11
N TYR A 290 21.06 -24.75 19.71
CA TYR A 290 21.40 -26.08 20.23
C TYR A 290 22.92 -26.19 20.46
N ASP A 291 23.31 -27.07 21.39
CA ASP A 291 24.71 -27.46 21.57
C ASP A 291 25.26 -28.12 20.30
N LYS A 292 26.52 -27.79 19.97
CA LYS A 292 27.27 -28.35 18.83
C LYS A 292 26.56 -28.17 17.48
N GLN A 293 25.74 -27.13 17.35
CA GLN A 293 25.06 -26.79 16.10
C GLN A 293 26.09 -26.40 15.02
N THR A 294 26.19 -27.20 13.96
CA THR A 294 27.14 -26.99 12.85
C THR A 294 26.54 -26.26 11.64
N SER A 295 25.23 -26.07 11.62
CA SER A 295 24.53 -25.26 10.61
C SER A 295 23.39 -24.46 11.24
N VAL A 296 23.20 -23.23 10.77
CA VAL A 296 22.15 -22.32 11.24
C VAL A 296 21.29 -21.89 10.06
N SER A 297 19.98 -22.10 10.19
CA SER A 297 19.01 -21.60 9.22
C SER A 297 18.46 -20.25 9.66
N PHE A 298 18.55 -19.25 8.78
CA PHE A 298 18.02 -17.91 8.98
C PHE A 298 16.77 -17.74 8.13
N ARG A 299 15.61 -17.76 8.78
CA ARG A 299 14.31 -17.49 8.16
C ARG A 299 13.95 -16.03 8.32
N VAL A 300 13.79 -15.33 7.22
CA VAL A 300 13.51 -13.89 7.15
C VAL A 300 12.00 -13.69 7.04
N TYR A 301 11.45 -12.85 7.91
CA TYR A 301 10.02 -12.56 7.97
C TYR A 301 9.74 -11.06 7.85
N GLU A 302 8.52 -10.74 7.43
CA GLU A 302 7.88 -9.44 7.62
C GLU A 302 6.57 -9.58 8.40
N GLY A 303 6.28 -8.64 9.29
CA GLY A 303 5.01 -8.59 10.02
C GLY A 303 5.14 -8.03 11.44
N GLU A 304 3.99 -7.79 12.08
CA GLU A 304 3.92 -7.17 13.42
C GLU A 304 3.54 -8.17 14.52
N SER A 305 3.32 -9.44 14.20
CA SER A 305 3.08 -10.46 15.23
C SER A 305 4.37 -10.79 15.96
N ALA A 306 4.26 -11.01 17.27
CA ALA A 306 5.35 -11.56 18.07
C ALA A 306 5.70 -13.00 17.66
N SER A 307 4.78 -13.69 16.99
CA SER A 307 4.93 -15.05 16.48
C SER A 307 5.13 -15.04 14.96
N THR A 308 6.20 -15.67 14.47
CA THR A 308 6.50 -15.83 13.04
C THR A 308 5.45 -16.64 12.29
N LYS A 309 4.63 -17.44 12.99
CA LYS A 309 3.51 -18.19 12.38
C LYS A 309 2.44 -17.29 11.78
N ASP A 310 2.28 -16.09 12.33
CA ASP A 310 1.28 -15.11 11.89
C ASP A 310 1.92 -13.97 11.07
N ASN A 311 3.19 -14.12 10.71
CA ASN A 311 3.95 -13.20 9.86
C ASN A 311 4.23 -13.86 8.49
N ASN A 312 4.62 -13.06 7.51
CA ASN A 312 4.91 -13.55 6.17
C ASN A 312 6.38 -13.98 6.09
N LEU A 313 6.63 -15.21 5.65
CA LEU A 313 7.98 -15.68 5.33
C LEU A 313 8.43 -15.08 3.99
N LEU A 314 9.54 -14.35 4.00
CA LEU A 314 10.12 -13.74 2.81
C LEU A 314 11.20 -14.62 2.15
N GLY A 315 11.89 -15.44 2.94
CA GLY A 315 12.92 -16.33 2.45
C GLY A 315 13.74 -16.98 3.56
N GLU A 316 14.58 -17.93 3.18
CA GLU A 316 15.43 -18.69 4.08
C GLU A 316 16.82 -18.87 3.46
N PHE A 317 17.86 -18.81 4.29
CA PHE A 317 19.22 -19.17 3.89
C PHE A 317 19.95 -19.85 5.04
N VAL A 318 20.92 -20.70 4.71
CA VAL A 318 21.66 -21.49 5.70
C VAL A 318 23.12 -21.05 5.72
N LEU A 319 23.70 -21.00 6.92
CA LEU A 319 25.13 -20.87 7.13
C LEU A 319 25.64 -22.20 7.70
N THR A 320 26.56 -22.85 6.99
CA THR A 320 27.13 -24.16 7.35
C THR A 320 28.53 -24.02 7.92
N ASP A 321 29.05 -25.12 8.47
CA ASP A 321 30.39 -25.25 9.05
C ASP A 321 30.64 -24.32 10.25
N VAL A 322 29.61 -24.14 11.08
CA VAL A 322 29.74 -23.48 12.38
C VAL A 322 30.55 -24.37 13.31
N PRO A 323 31.63 -23.86 13.96
CA PRO A 323 32.41 -24.63 14.92
C PRO A 323 31.53 -25.19 16.05
N PRO A 324 31.62 -26.49 16.38
CA PRO A 324 30.85 -27.05 17.49
C PRO A 324 31.21 -26.40 18.83
N ALA A 325 30.27 -25.67 19.42
CA ALA A 325 30.39 -25.06 20.74
C ALA A 325 29.07 -25.24 21.53
N ALA A 326 29.06 -24.84 22.81
CA ALA A 326 27.81 -24.81 23.59
C ALA A 326 26.79 -23.84 22.96
N GLN A 327 25.51 -24.10 23.17
CA GLN A 327 24.43 -23.20 22.79
C GLN A 327 24.70 -21.80 23.34
N GLY A 328 24.45 -20.77 22.53
CA GLY A 328 24.66 -19.38 22.98
C GLY A 328 26.08 -18.84 22.76
N VAL A 329 27.04 -19.70 22.39
CA VAL A 329 28.45 -19.30 22.23
C VAL A 329 28.75 -18.76 20.82
N PRO A 330 28.46 -19.47 19.70
CA PRO A 330 28.69 -18.91 18.38
C PRO A 330 27.72 -17.77 18.09
N MET A 331 28.27 -16.62 17.73
CA MET A 331 27.53 -15.38 17.51
C MET A 331 27.54 -15.00 16.03
N PHE A 332 26.37 -14.59 15.54
CA PHE A 332 26.15 -14.22 14.15
C PHE A 332 25.67 -12.77 14.03
N ASP A 333 26.35 -11.98 13.21
CA ASP A 333 25.90 -10.65 12.84
C ASP A 333 24.99 -10.72 11.62
N VAL A 334 23.69 -10.67 11.87
CA VAL A 334 22.68 -10.66 10.81
C VAL A 334 22.41 -9.23 10.41
N THR A 335 22.67 -8.93 9.14
CA THR A 335 22.56 -7.60 8.54
C THR A 335 21.45 -7.57 7.51
N PHE A 336 20.53 -6.63 7.69
CA PHE A 336 19.49 -6.26 6.75
C PHE A 336 19.94 -4.97 6.05
N ASP A 337 20.07 -5.01 4.73
CA ASP A 337 20.51 -3.90 3.87
C ASP A 337 19.43 -3.64 2.83
N ILE A 338 18.70 -2.52 2.96
CA ILE A 338 17.58 -2.14 2.12
C ILE A 338 17.98 -0.91 1.31
N ASP A 339 17.91 -1.02 -0.01
CA ASP A 339 18.24 0.09 -0.91
C ASP A 339 17.06 1.07 -1.13
N ALA A 340 17.30 2.12 -1.91
CA ALA A 340 16.30 3.15 -2.21
C ALA A 340 15.13 2.67 -3.08
N ASN A 341 15.19 1.46 -3.65
CA ASN A 341 14.10 0.82 -4.37
C ASN A 341 13.36 -0.21 -3.49
N GLY A 342 13.73 -0.35 -2.22
CA GLY A 342 13.18 -1.36 -1.32
C GLY A 342 13.70 -2.78 -1.58
N VAL A 343 14.77 -2.95 -2.37
CA VAL A 343 15.41 -4.27 -2.52
C VAL A 343 16.23 -4.56 -1.27
N MET A 344 15.94 -5.70 -0.64
CA MET A 344 16.55 -6.09 0.61
C MET A 344 17.60 -7.18 0.39
N LYS A 345 18.76 -7.02 1.01
CA LYS A 345 19.78 -8.08 1.14
C LYS A 345 19.90 -8.41 2.61
N VAL A 346 19.68 -9.68 2.94
CA VAL A 346 19.88 -10.20 4.29
C VAL A 346 21.09 -11.11 4.29
N SER A 347 22.02 -10.91 5.21
CA SER A 347 23.19 -11.77 5.33
C SER A 347 23.55 -11.99 6.79
N ALA A 348 24.09 -13.16 7.11
CA ALA A 348 24.65 -13.50 8.41
C ALA A 348 26.17 -13.67 8.27
N VAL A 349 26.92 -13.12 9.21
CA VAL A 349 28.37 -13.33 9.34
C VAL A 349 28.64 -13.98 10.69
N ASP A 350 29.28 -15.15 10.68
CA ASP A 350 29.83 -15.77 11.89
C ASP A 350 31.03 -14.93 12.37
N ARG A 351 30.96 -14.47 13.63
CA ARG A 351 31.98 -13.58 14.21
C ARG A 351 33.34 -14.25 14.38
N ASP A 352 33.38 -15.56 14.61
CA ASP A 352 34.63 -16.27 14.91
C ASP A 352 35.34 -16.69 13.63
N THR A 353 34.57 -17.18 12.64
CA THR A 353 35.13 -17.72 11.40
C THR A 353 35.16 -16.71 10.25
N GLY A 354 34.41 -15.61 10.36
CA GLY A 354 34.22 -14.63 9.28
C GLY A 354 33.40 -15.17 8.09
N ARG A 355 32.88 -16.41 8.18
CA ARG A 355 32.05 -17.00 7.14
C ARG A 355 30.76 -16.22 6.98
N LYS A 356 30.33 -16.06 5.73
CA LYS A 356 29.14 -15.28 5.38
C LYS A 356 28.20 -16.09 4.51
N SER A 357 26.91 -16.00 4.80
CA SER A 357 25.83 -16.49 3.93
C SER A 357 24.73 -15.44 3.87
N GLY A 358 23.87 -15.50 2.85
CA GLY A 358 22.80 -14.52 2.71
C GLY A 358 21.88 -14.75 1.53
N ILE A 359 20.83 -13.96 1.49
CA ILE A 359 19.80 -13.96 0.45
C ILE A 359 19.52 -12.52 0.02
N THR A 360 19.24 -12.33 -1.26
CA THR A 360 18.58 -11.09 -1.73
C THR A 360 17.09 -11.37 -1.81
N ILE A 361 16.26 -10.46 -1.32
CA ILE A 361 14.80 -10.50 -1.36
C ILE A 361 14.34 -9.24 -2.08
N VAL A 362 13.57 -9.41 -3.15
CA VAL A 362 12.96 -8.31 -3.90
C VAL A 362 11.49 -8.29 -3.49
N ASN A 363 10.97 -7.15 -3.03
CA ASN A 363 9.69 -7.05 -2.33
C ASN A 363 8.45 -7.12 -3.26
N HIS A 364 8.51 -7.90 -4.34
CA HIS A 364 7.42 -8.07 -5.28
C HIS A 364 7.11 -9.56 -5.46
N GLY A 365 5.86 -9.91 -5.19
CA GLY A 365 5.36 -11.28 -5.12
C GLY A 365 5.72 -12.13 -6.34
N GLY A 366 6.15 -13.36 -6.06
CA GLY A 366 6.41 -14.39 -7.07
C GLY A 366 7.75 -14.23 -7.76
N ARG A 367 8.78 -14.91 -7.25
CA ARG A 367 10.01 -15.11 -8.03
C ARG A 367 9.73 -16.12 -9.15
N MET A 368 9.84 -15.66 -10.40
CA MET A 368 10.22 -16.52 -11.51
C MET A 368 11.75 -16.62 -11.54
N PRO A 369 12.34 -17.83 -11.69
CA PRO A 369 13.76 -18.02 -11.94
C PRO A 369 14.23 -17.19 -13.15
N LYS A 370 15.51 -16.80 -13.18
CA LYS A 370 16.06 -15.98 -14.26
C LYS A 370 15.91 -16.64 -15.64
N GLU A 371 15.91 -17.97 -15.66
CA GLU A 371 15.72 -18.81 -16.85
C GLU A 371 14.29 -18.69 -17.41
N GLU A 372 13.31 -18.42 -16.55
CA GLU A 372 11.91 -18.23 -16.93
C GLU A 372 11.65 -16.79 -17.39
N ILE A 373 12.30 -15.80 -16.76
CA ILE A 373 12.31 -14.40 -17.23
C ILE A 373 12.88 -14.32 -18.65
N ALA A 374 14.01 -14.99 -18.92
CA ALA A 374 14.64 -15.00 -20.24
C ALA A 374 13.78 -15.65 -21.34
N ARG A 375 12.82 -16.52 -20.99
CA ARG A 375 11.86 -17.12 -21.93
C ARG A 375 10.65 -16.24 -22.20
N LEU A 376 10.33 -15.32 -21.28
CA LEU A 376 9.16 -14.45 -21.34
C LEU A 376 9.45 -13.08 -21.97
N VAL A 377 10.72 -12.66 -22.04
CA VAL A 377 11.12 -11.50 -22.83
C VAL A 377 11.14 -11.93 -24.31
N PRO A 378 10.23 -11.43 -25.17
CA PRO A 378 10.33 -11.67 -26.59
C PRO A 378 11.63 -11.06 -27.09
N ILE A 379 12.39 -11.82 -27.89
CA ILE A 379 13.52 -11.29 -28.66
C ILE A 379 12.98 -10.11 -29.47
N GLU A 380 13.47 -8.90 -29.20
CA GLU A 380 13.17 -7.71 -30.00
C GLU A 380 13.50 -8.00 -31.48
N ILE A 381 12.54 -7.74 -32.36
CA ILE A 381 12.75 -7.64 -33.81
C ILE A 381 12.98 -6.18 -34.16
#